data_AF-A0A2E7VT11-F1
#
_entry.id   AF-A0A2E7VT11-F1
#
_cell.length_a   1.000
_cell.length_b   1.000
_cell.length_c   1.000
_cell.angle_alpha   90.00
_cell.angle_beta   90.00
_cell.angle_gamma   90.00
#
_symmetry.space_group_name_H-M   'P 1'
#
loop_
_entity.id
_entity.type
_entity.pdbx_description
1 polymer ?
#
loop_
_entity_poly.entity_id
_entity_poly.type
_entity_poly.pdbx_seq_one_letter_code
_entity_poly.pdbx_strand_id
1 'polypeptide(L)'
;MSFFPQLVAGPIERASNLLPQILSTRMFSYRQGVEGLRLILWGLFKKIVIADNCALVVNDIFLNFSQYSGTTLILGAIFFSFQIYCDFSGYSDIAIGTAKLFGLNLMQNFSFPYFSRDIAEFWRRWHISLTTWFKDYIYIPLGGSRVSKIKIIRNVIIIFVLSGFWHGANWTFIIWGLINVIYFLPLILSNHNRKHIKIIQSTSFLPSFSDLIKIILTFSLVTFSWIFFRAENTNHAFSYIYHMFTNLYFESPNISVPNINILKFSILIIFLLMIEWLGKEGNYALEKFSSKWNKIIKWCFYYFILFLIFIYSKNKQEFIYFQF
;
A
#
# COMPACT_ATOMS: atom_id res chain seq x y z
N MET A 1 -5.53 -17.32 17.48
CA MET A 1 -4.81 -16.16 16.91
C MET A 1 -3.39 -16.13 17.46
N SER A 2 -2.53 -17.08 17.09
CA SER A 2 -1.17 -17.21 17.67
C SER A 2 -0.11 -17.61 16.64
N PHE A 3 -0.43 -17.53 15.34
CA PHE A 3 0.55 -17.81 14.30
C PHE A 3 1.50 -16.62 14.17
N PHE A 4 2.73 -16.77 14.68
CA PHE A 4 3.64 -15.65 14.89
C PHE A 4 3.94 -14.77 13.67
N PRO A 5 3.96 -15.28 12.41
CA PRO A 5 4.16 -14.42 11.25
C PRO A 5 3.02 -13.40 11.06
N GLN A 6 1.84 -13.64 11.64
CA GLN A 6 0.67 -12.76 11.51
C GLN A 6 0.49 -11.80 12.69
N LEU A 7 1.13 -12.05 13.83
CA LEU A 7 0.74 -11.47 15.11
C LEU A 7 0.80 -9.93 15.16
N VAL A 8 1.74 -9.32 14.45
CA VAL A 8 1.98 -7.87 14.51
C VAL A 8 1.18 -7.13 13.43
N ALA A 9 1.24 -7.60 12.18
CA ALA A 9 0.64 -6.90 11.04
C ALA A 9 0.48 -7.79 9.78
N GLY A 10 0.27 -9.10 9.95
CA GLY A 10 0.08 -9.99 8.80
C GLY A 10 -1.34 -9.94 8.22
N PRO A 11 -1.57 -10.64 7.09
CA PRO A 11 -2.90 -10.79 6.50
C PRO A 11 -3.92 -11.32 7.50
N ILE A 12 -5.13 -10.73 7.49
CA ILE A 12 -6.27 -11.20 8.29
C ILE A 12 -6.77 -12.51 7.69
N GLU A 13 -6.28 -13.62 8.24
CA GLU A 13 -6.64 -14.96 7.77
C GLU A 13 -8.02 -15.42 8.22
N ARG A 14 -8.56 -16.36 7.44
CA ARG A 14 -9.75 -17.11 7.82
C ARG A 14 -9.36 -18.46 8.39
N ALA A 15 -10.07 -18.86 9.45
CA ALA A 15 -9.95 -20.19 10.01
C ALA A 15 -10.15 -21.28 8.94
N SER A 16 -11.10 -21.08 8.01
CA SER A 16 -11.36 -22.02 6.91
C SER A 16 -10.21 -22.15 5.90
N ASN A 17 -9.35 -21.14 5.76
CA ASN A 17 -8.18 -21.19 4.88
C ASN A 17 -6.94 -21.70 5.63
N LEU A 18 -6.72 -21.24 6.86
CA LEU A 18 -5.49 -21.49 7.61
C LEU A 18 -5.50 -22.82 8.37
N LEU A 19 -6.60 -23.16 9.06
CA LEU A 19 -6.65 -24.35 9.93
C LEU A 19 -6.39 -25.66 9.18
N PRO A 20 -6.96 -25.90 7.97
CA PRO A 20 -6.67 -27.14 7.23
C PRO A 20 -5.18 -27.30 6.88
N GLN A 21 -4.45 -26.19 6.69
CA GLN A 21 -3.02 -26.21 6.39
C GLN A 21 -2.16 -26.47 7.65
N ILE A 22 -2.63 -26.06 8.82
CA ILE A 22 -1.96 -26.32 10.11
C ILE A 22 -2.17 -27.76 10.57
N LEU A 23 -3.39 -28.28 10.38
CA LEU A 23 -3.78 -29.63 10.81
C LEU A 23 -3.21 -30.73 9.91
N SER A 24 -2.82 -30.41 8.68
CA SER A 24 -2.18 -31.36 7.77
C SER A 24 -0.68 -31.49 8.05
N THR A 25 -0.10 -32.65 7.69
CA THR A 25 1.33 -32.87 7.77
C THR A 25 2.06 -31.94 6.80
N ARG A 26 3.00 -31.15 7.33
CA ARG A 26 3.74 -30.16 6.55
C ARG A 26 5.03 -30.77 6.02
N MET A 27 5.23 -30.73 4.71
CA MET A 27 6.49 -31.10 4.06
C MET A 27 7.17 -29.87 3.51
N PHE A 28 8.48 -29.75 3.75
CA PHE A 28 9.26 -28.67 3.19
C PHE A 28 9.32 -28.78 1.66
N SER A 29 9.03 -27.68 0.97
CA SER A 29 9.17 -27.58 -0.48
C SER A 29 10.23 -26.53 -0.80
N TYR A 30 11.32 -26.96 -1.44
CA TYR A 30 12.37 -26.02 -1.87
C TYR A 30 11.81 -24.87 -2.73
N ARG A 31 10.85 -25.18 -3.61
CA ARG A 31 10.17 -24.16 -4.44
C ARG A 31 9.45 -23.13 -3.58
N GLN A 32 8.64 -23.56 -2.61
CA GLN A 32 7.95 -22.65 -1.69
C GLN A 32 8.95 -21.87 -0.83
N GLY A 33 10.03 -22.51 -0.40
CA GLY A 33 11.12 -21.86 0.34
C GLY A 33 11.75 -20.71 -0.44
N VAL A 34 12.07 -20.93 -1.73
CA VAL A 34 12.62 -19.90 -2.61
C VAL A 34 11.62 -18.76 -2.86
N GLU A 35 10.33 -19.07 -3.05
CA GLU A 35 9.29 -18.04 -3.15
C GLU A 35 9.19 -17.22 -1.85
N GLY A 36 9.25 -17.89 -0.70
CA GLY A 36 9.20 -17.25 0.61
C GLY A 36 10.39 -16.31 0.86
N LEU A 37 11.60 -16.73 0.50
CA LEU A 37 12.79 -15.89 0.62
C LEU A 37 12.75 -14.66 -0.30
N ARG A 38 12.17 -14.77 -1.50
CA ARG A 38 11.99 -13.60 -2.39
C ARG A 38 11.01 -12.59 -1.83
N LEU A 39 9.91 -13.07 -1.25
CA LEU A 39 8.94 -12.23 -0.55
C LEU A 39 9.59 -11.52 0.64
N ILE A 40 10.35 -12.23 1.47
CA ILE A 40 11.08 -11.64 2.59
C ILE A 40 12.08 -10.59 2.09
N LEU A 41 12.88 -10.89 1.05
CA LEU A 41 13.85 -9.96 0.50
C LEU A 41 13.19 -8.67 -0.02
N TRP A 42 12.10 -8.80 -0.78
CA TRP A 42 11.37 -7.64 -1.31
C TRP A 42 10.66 -6.86 -0.20
N GLY A 43 10.10 -7.56 0.79
CA GLY A 43 9.45 -6.94 1.93
C GLY A 43 10.42 -6.15 2.81
N LEU A 44 11.62 -6.68 3.05
CA LEU A 44 12.71 -5.97 3.73
C LEU A 44 13.17 -4.74 2.95
N PHE A 45 13.29 -4.84 1.62
CA PHE A 45 13.59 -3.68 0.78
C PHE A 45 12.53 -2.58 0.93
N LYS A 46 11.25 -2.93 0.78
CA LYS A 46 10.15 -1.96 0.94
C LYS A 46 10.15 -1.30 2.32
N LYS A 47 10.29 -2.08 3.39
CA LYS A 47 10.30 -1.57 4.76
C LYS A 47 11.53 -0.69 5.04
N ILE A 48 12.73 -1.26 4.91
CA ILE A 48 13.96 -0.66 5.40
C ILE A 48 14.48 0.43 4.45
N VAL A 49 14.38 0.21 3.14
CA VAL A 49 14.95 1.15 2.15
C VAL A 49 13.97 2.26 1.82
N ILE A 50 12.70 1.93 1.59
CA ILE A 50 11.69 2.92 1.18
C ILE A 50 10.97 3.51 2.39
N ALA A 51 10.21 2.70 3.14
CA ALA A 51 9.28 3.21 4.13
C ALA A 51 9.96 3.98 5.27
N ASP A 52 10.97 3.37 5.89
CA ASP A 52 11.67 3.96 7.04
C ASP A 52 12.37 5.28 6.68
N ASN A 53 12.85 5.42 5.44
CA ASN A 53 13.48 6.66 5.00
C ASN A 53 12.47 7.71 4.54
N CYS A 54 11.37 7.30 3.89
CA CYS A 54 10.25 8.22 3.61
C CYS A 54 9.69 8.80 4.91
N ALA A 55 9.58 7.98 5.97
CA ALA A 55 9.07 8.41 7.26
C ALA A 55 9.83 9.60 7.86
N LEU A 56 11.17 9.64 7.73
CA LEU A 56 11.96 10.79 8.20
C LEU A 56 11.52 12.10 7.54
N VAL A 57 11.34 12.07 6.23
CA VAL A 57 10.94 13.24 5.44
C VAL A 57 9.49 13.61 5.71
N VAL A 58 8.61 12.62 5.74
CA VAL A 58 7.19 12.82 6.00
C VAL A 58 6.96 13.40 7.39
N ASN A 59 7.65 12.88 8.40
CA ASN A 59 7.52 13.37 9.77
C ASN A 59 7.91 14.83 9.86
N ASP A 60 9.04 15.23 9.28
CA ASP A 60 9.46 16.62 9.26
C ASP A 60 8.47 17.53 8.51
N ILE A 61 8.04 17.14 7.31
CA ILE A 61 7.11 17.95 6.51
C ILE A 61 5.75 18.12 7.23
N PHE A 62 5.19 17.05 7.79
CA PHE A 62 3.90 17.14 8.49
C PHE A 62 4.02 17.87 9.83
N LEU A 63 5.13 17.75 10.57
CA LEU A 63 5.31 18.50 11.81
C LEU A 63 5.53 20.00 11.56
N ASN A 64 6.29 20.35 10.52
CA ASN A 64 6.71 21.73 10.22
C ASN A 64 6.00 22.31 8.98
N PHE A 65 4.78 21.86 8.67
CA PHE A 65 4.09 22.16 7.41
C PHE A 65 3.94 23.65 7.10
N SER A 66 3.81 24.50 8.12
CA SER A 66 3.68 25.96 7.96
C SER A 66 4.97 26.64 7.49
N GLN A 67 6.12 25.98 7.62
CA GLN A 67 7.44 26.50 7.22
C GLN A 67 7.80 26.11 5.78
N TYR A 68 7.02 25.23 5.16
CA TYR A 68 7.32 24.67 3.85
C TYR A 68 6.43 25.23 2.74
N SER A 69 6.96 25.22 1.51
CA SER A 69 6.20 25.57 0.31
C SER A 69 5.11 24.53 0.03
N GLY A 70 4.04 24.94 -0.64
CA GLY A 70 2.95 24.04 -1.02
C GLY A 70 3.40 22.89 -1.92
N THR A 71 4.43 23.10 -2.75
CA THR A 71 5.07 22.06 -3.55
C THR A 71 5.79 21.01 -2.68
N THR A 72 6.42 21.43 -1.58
CA THR A 72 7.00 20.54 -0.58
C THR A 72 5.92 19.76 0.17
N LEU A 73 4.78 20.38 0.47
CA LEU A 73 3.65 19.70 1.11
C LEU A 73 3.02 18.63 0.21
N ILE A 74 2.93 18.88 -1.10
CA ILE A 74 2.52 17.87 -2.09
C ILE A 74 3.50 16.69 -2.08
N LEU A 75 4.80 16.97 -2.09
CA LEU A 75 5.85 15.94 -2.00
C LEU A 75 5.72 15.13 -0.71
N GLY A 76 5.47 15.78 0.42
CA GLY A 76 5.23 15.13 1.71
C GLY A 76 4.05 14.16 1.67
N ALA A 77 2.93 14.56 1.05
CA ALA A 77 1.78 13.67 0.87
C ALA A 77 2.11 12.47 -0.04
N ILE A 78 2.85 12.69 -1.14
CA ILE A 78 3.29 11.62 -2.05
C ILE A 78 4.23 10.64 -1.32
N PHE A 79 5.21 11.14 -0.56
CA PHE A 79 6.11 10.30 0.22
C PHE A 79 5.38 9.55 1.33
N PHE A 80 4.35 10.15 1.93
CA PHE A 80 3.52 9.43 2.88
C PHE A 80 2.76 8.28 2.22
N SER A 81 2.24 8.45 1.00
CA SER A 81 1.68 7.33 0.23
C SER A 81 2.69 6.18 0.09
N PHE A 82 3.92 6.47 -0.33
CA PHE A 82 4.94 5.42 -0.45
C PHE A 82 5.35 4.82 0.90
N GLN A 83 5.42 5.63 1.97
CA GLN A 83 5.67 5.16 3.32
C GLN A 83 4.61 4.15 3.76
N ILE A 84 3.32 4.54 3.77
CA ILE A 84 2.25 3.67 4.26
C ILE A 84 2.12 2.39 3.43
N TYR A 85 2.29 2.49 2.11
CA TYR A 85 2.29 1.32 1.23
C TYR A 85 3.47 0.38 1.50
N CYS A 86 4.70 0.90 1.48
CA CYS A 86 5.90 0.07 1.57
C CYS A 86 6.08 -0.52 2.97
N ASP A 87 5.65 0.20 4.00
CA ASP A 87 5.66 -0.30 5.36
C ASP A 87 4.71 -1.50 5.48
N PHE A 88 3.44 -1.31 5.13
CA PHE A 88 2.43 -2.35 5.32
C PHE A 88 2.58 -3.52 4.36
N SER A 89 2.84 -3.23 3.08
CA SER A 89 3.11 -4.24 2.07
C SER A 89 4.43 -4.95 2.34
N GLY A 90 5.42 -4.27 2.90
CA GLY A 90 6.69 -4.87 3.33
C GLY A 90 6.51 -5.90 4.44
N TYR A 91 5.81 -5.53 5.52
CA TYR A 91 5.47 -6.46 6.61
C TYR A 91 4.62 -7.63 6.12
N SER A 92 3.61 -7.37 5.27
CA SER A 92 2.77 -8.42 4.70
C SER A 92 3.59 -9.43 3.89
N ASP A 93 4.51 -8.97 3.05
CA ASP A 93 5.38 -9.85 2.26
C ASP A 93 6.32 -10.68 3.15
N ILE A 94 6.90 -10.07 4.20
CA ILE A 94 7.74 -10.80 5.17
C ILE A 94 6.92 -11.87 5.89
N ALA A 95 5.69 -11.56 6.29
CA ALA A 95 4.78 -12.50 6.95
C ALA A 95 4.40 -13.68 6.03
N ILE A 96 3.97 -13.40 4.79
CA ILE A 96 3.62 -14.41 3.79
C ILE A 96 4.85 -15.26 3.44
N GLY A 97 6.00 -14.62 3.25
CA GLY A 97 7.24 -15.29 2.90
C GLY A 97 7.73 -16.21 4.01
N THR A 98 7.64 -15.76 5.27
CA THR A 98 7.96 -16.58 6.44
C THR A 98 7.01 -17.77 6.56
N ALA A 99 5.70 -17.56 6.36
CA ALA A 99 4.72 -18.64 6.38
C ALA A 99 5.01 -19.72 5.33
N LYS A 100 5.45 -19.34 4.12
CA LYS A 100 5.87 -20.28 3.07
C LYS A 100 7.05 -21.15 3.48
N LEU A 101 7.98 -20.66 4.32
CA LEU A 101 9.06 -21.48 4.87
C LEU A 101 8.54 -22.61 5.78
N PHE A 102 7.37 -22.41 6.40
CA PHE A 102 6.65 -23.42 7.18
C PHE A 102 5.66 -24.24 6.35
N GLY A 103 5.64 -24.08 5.02
CA GLY A 103 4.71 -24.78 4.13
C GLY A 103 3.26 -24.26 4.21
N LEU A 104 3.06 -23.04 4.72
CA LEU A 104 1.75 -22.40 4.84
C LEU A 104 1.60 -21.30 3.78
N ASN A 105 0.46 -21.28 3.09
CA ASN A 105 0.12 -20.27 2.11
C ASN A 105 -0.94 -19.32 2.68
N LEU A 106 -0.48 -18.11 3.03
CA LEU A 106 -1.33 -17.02 3.47
C LEU A 106 -1.91 -16.23 2.29
N MET A 107 -3.01 -15.55 2.53
CA MET A 107 -3.64 -14.57 1.65
C MET A 107 -2.70 -13.38 1.40
N GLN A 108 -2.83 -12.79 0.22
CA GLN A 108 -2.14 -11.54 -0.10
C GLN A 108 -2.92 -10.35 0.45
N ASN A 109 -2.19 -9.32 0.90
CA ASN A 109 -2.78 -8.04 1.28
C ASN A 109 -2.71 -6.99 0.18
N PHE A 110 -1.70 -7.05 -0.68
CA PHE A 110 -1.47 -5.99 -1.67
C PHE A 110 -1.21 -6.59 -3.04
N SER A 111 -1.84 -5.99 -4.06
CA SER A 111 -1.65 -6.38 -5.46
C SER A 111 -1.41 -5.13 -6.31
N PHE A 112 -0.25 -4.49 -6.10
CA PHE A 112 0.20 -3.29 -6.81
C PHE A 112 -0.90 -2.19 -6.92
N PRO A 113 -1.40 -1.70 -5.77
CA PRO A 113 -2.56 -0.82 -5.71
C PRO A 113 -2.33 0.53 -6.38
N TYR A 114 -1.09 1.04 -6.43
CA TYR A 114 -0.77 2.32 -7.08
C TYR A 114 -0.77 2.28 -8.61
N PHE A 115 -1.00 1.10 -9.20
CA PHE A 115 -1.27 0.97 -10.64
C PHE A 115 -2.77 0.82 -10.96
N SER A 116 -3.64 1.21 -10.03
CA SER A 116 -5.09 1.13 -10.21
C SER A 116 -5.61 2.27 -11.09
N ARG A 117 -6.56 1.97 -11.98
CA ARG A 117 -7.16 2.93 -12.93
C ARG A 117 -8.41 3.62 -12.39
N ASP A 118 -8.95 3.14 -11.28
CA ASP A 118 -10.04 3.79 -10.56
C ASP A 118 -9.99 3.41 -9.07
N ILE A 119 -10.77 4.12 -8.25
CA ILE A 119 -10.79 3.93 -6.79
C ILE A 119 -11.34 2.54 -6.40
N ALA A 120 -12.19 1.93 -7.22
CA ALA A 120 -12.72 0.59 -6.92
C ALA A 120 -11.66 -0.48 -7.17
N GLU A 121 -10.83 -0.32 -8.20
CA GLU A 121 -9.65 -1.16 -8.45
C GLU A 121 -8.62 -0.99 -7.34
N PHE A 122 -8.40 0.24 -6.86
CA PHE A 122 -7.51 0.51 -5.73
C PHE A 122 -7.91 -0.28 -4.48
N TRP A 123 -9.16 -0.17 -4.03
CA TRP A 123 -9.64 -0.87 -2.84
C TRP A 123 -9.72 -2.41 -2.98
N ARG A 124 -9.78 -2.93 -4.22
CA ARG A 124 -9.63 -4.37 -4.48
C ARG A 124 -8.19 -4.86 -4.40
N ARG A 125 -7.21 -3.97 -4.46
CA ARG A 125 -5.77 -4.26 -4.47
C ARG A 125 -5.05 -3.80 -3.20
N TRP A 126 -5.72 -2.99 -2.38
CA TRP A 126 -5.23 -2.47 -1.11
C TRP A 126 -5.84 -3.25 0.06
N HIS A 127 -5.00 -3.69 0.99
CA HIS A 127 -5.36 -4.40 2.22
C HIS A 127 -6.49 -5.45 2.01
N ILE A 128 -6.25 -6.34 1.05
CA ILE A 128 -7.23 -7.28 0.49
C ILE A 128 -7.86 -8.16 1.57
N SER A 129 -7.10 -8.62 2.57
CA SER A 129 -7.66 -9.44 3.65
C SER A 129 -8.74 -8.68 4.43
N LEU A 130 -8.48 -7.41 4.79
CA LEU A 130 -9.41 -6.55 5.52
C LEU A 130 -10.61 -6.18 4.65
N THR A 131 -10.40 -5.74 3.41
CA THR A 131 -11.51 -5.43 2.49
C THR A 131 -12.41 -6.65 2.28
N THR A 132 -11.82 -7.85 2.16
CA THR A 132 -12.59 -9.10 2.01
C THR A 132 -13.32 -9.47 3.31
N TRP A 133 -12.74 -9.19 4.48
CA TRP A 133 -13.40 -9.36 5.77
C TRP A 133 -14.63 -8.44 5.90
N PHE A 134 -14.47 -7.13 5.66
CA PHE A 134 -15.60 -6.19 5.64
C PHE A 134 -16.68 -6.58 4.64
N LYS A 135 -16.27 -7.03 3.45
CA LYS A 135 -17.20 -7.51 2.42
C LYS A 135 -18.04 -8.69 2.94
N ASP A 136 -17.42 -9.71 3.51
CA ASP A 136 -18.12 -10.95 3.82
C ASP A 136 -18.88 -10.88 5.14
N TYR A 137 -18.40 -10.12 6.12
CA TYR A 137 -19.03 -10.02 7.44
C TYR A 137 -19.96 -8.80 7.61
N ILE A 138 -19.86 -7.78 6.75
CA ILE A 138 -20.69 -6.57 6.86
C ILE A 138 -21.43 -6.29 5.55
N TYR A 139 -20.73 -6.17 4.41
CA TYR A 139 -21.38 -5.80 3.13
C TYR A 139 -22.44 -6.79 2.68
N ILE A 140 -22.08 -8.08 2.62
CA ILE A 140 -22.97 -9.16 2.14
C ILE A 140 -24.17 -9.34 3.07
N PRO A 141 -24.01 -9.41 4.41
CA PRO A 141 -25.15 -9.46 5.34
C PRO A 141 -26.12 -8.28 5.20
N LEU A 142 -25.64 -7.08 4.83
CA LEU A 142 -26.50 -5.91 4.56
C LEU A 142 -27.21 -5.95 3.18
N GLY A 143 -27.15 -7.08 2.46
CA GLY A 143 -27.76 -7.30 1.15
C GLY A 143 -26.80 -7.15 -0.04
N GLY A 144 -25.54 -6.80 0.21
CA GLY A 144 -24.48 -6.70 -0.79
C GLY A 144 -24.85 -5.81 -1.98
N SER A 145 -24.56 -6.30 -3.19
CA SER A 145 -24.93 -5.61 -4.44
C SER A 145 -26.29 -6.04 -5.02
N ARG A 146 -27.11 -6.79 -4.26
CA ARG A 146 -28.41 -7.32 -4.72
C ARG A 146 -29.60 -6.43 -4.32
N VAL A 147 -29.32 -5.29 -3.69
CA VAL A 147 -30.31 -4.32 -3.19
C VAL A 147 -30.34 -3.07 -4.07
N SER A 148 -31.30 -2.18 -3.83
CA SER A 148 -31.40 -0.91 -4.57
C SER A 148 -30.12 -0.06 -4.45
N LYS A 149 -29.85 0.80 -5.44
CA LYS A 149 -28.64 1.65 -5.47
C LYS A 149 -28.45 2.47 -4.18
N ILE A 150 -29.53 3.02 -3.62
CA ILE A 150 -29.50 3.77 -2.35
C ILE A 150 -29.00 2.88 -1.19
N LYS A 151 -29.48 1.63 -1.11
CA LYS A 151 -29.02 0.68 -0.10
C LYS A 151 -27.56 0.27 -0.32
N ILE A 152 -27.11 0.14 -1.58
CA ILE A 152 -25.68 -0.09 -1.90
C ILE A 152 -24.82 1.07 -1.39
N ILE A 153 -25.22 2.32 -1.66
CA ILE A 153 -24.49 3.52 -1.23
C ILE A 153 -24.41 3.56 0.31
N ARG A 154 -25.53 3.33 1.00
CA ARG A 154 -25.57 3.21 2.47
C ARG A 154 -24.60 2.14 2.97
N ASN A 155 -24.60 0.95 2.36
CA ASN A 155 -23.72 -0.14 2.77
C ASN A 155 -22.23 0.22 2.58
N VAL A 156 -21.89 0.95 1.51
CA VAL A 156 -20.52 1.45 1.27
C VAL A 156 -20.13 2.51 2.29
N ILE A 157 -21.02 3.44 2.63
CA ILE A 157 -20.81 4.41 3.72
C ILE A 157 -20.49 3.68 5.03
N ILE A 158 -21.32 2.69 5.40
CA ILE A 158 -21.14 1.91 6.63
C ILE A 158 -19.75 1.26 6.65
N ILE A 159 -19.32 0.65 5.55
CA ILE A 159 -18.01 -0.02 5.49
C ILE A 159 -16.86 0.97 5.67
N PHE A 160 -16.87 2.09 4.97
CA PHE A 160 -15.77 3.07 5.07
C PHE A 160 -15.73 3.77 6.43
N VAL A 161 -16.89 4.03 7.05
CA VAL A 161 -16.95 4.59 8.41
C VAL A 161 -16.45 3.57 9.43
N LEU A 162 -16.88 2.31 9.35
CA LEU A 162 -16.38 1.25 10.23
C LEU A 162 -14.90 0.96 10.00
N SER A 163 -14.42 1.07 8.77
CA SER A 163 -12.99 1.00 8.46
C SER A 163 -12.23 2.16 9.10
N GLY A 164 -12.77 3.38 9.07
CA GLY A 164 -12.19 4.53 9.78
C GLY A 164 -12.06 4.27 11.28
N PHE A 165 -13.12 3.80 11.92
CA PHE A 165 -13.09 3.42 13.35
C PHE A 165 -12.10 2.28 13.64
N TRP A 166 -11.92 1.34 12.72
CA TRP A 166 -10.94 0.27 12.87
C TRP A 166 -9.50 0.80 12.88
N HIS A 167 -9.22 1.91 12.18
CA HIS A 167 -7.90 2.53 12.16
C HIS A 167 -7.60 3.38 13.40
N GLY A 168 -8.61 4.01 14.00
CA GLY A 168 -8.45 4.74 15.25
C GLY A 168 -9.66 5.59 15.63
N ALA A 169 -9.62 6.16 16.84
CA ALA A 169 -10.71 6.98 17.38
C ALA A 169 -10.69 8.45 16.88
N ASN A 170 -9.65 8.85 16.14
CA ASN A 170 -9.52 10.22 15.64
C ASN A 170 -10.53 10.50 14.51
N TRP A 171 -11.14 11.69 14.54
CA TRP A 171 -12.09 12.15 13.52
C TRP A 171 -11.49 12.18 12.12
N THR A 172 -10.17 12.32 12.00
CA THR A 172 -9.46 12.28 10.73
C THR A 172 -9.71 10.97 9.97
N PHE A 173 -9.81 9.83 10.65
CA PHE A 173 -10.10 8.53 10.02
C PHE A 173 -11.53 8.42 9.48
N ILE A 174 -12.49 9.06 10.16
CA ILE A 174 -13.88 9.12 9.68
C ILE A 174 -13.95 9.99 8.43
N ILE A 175 -13.29 11.15 8.43
CA ILE A 175 -13.22 12.03 7.25
C ILE A 175 -12.54 11.30 6.09
N TRP A 176 -11.43 10.60 6.34
CA TRP A 176 -10.77 9.75 5.34
C TRP A 176 -11.72 8.70 4.74
N GLY A 177 -12.53 8.05 5.57
CA GLY A 177 -13.53 7.08 5.12
C GLY A 177 -14.59 7.74 4.23
N LEU A 178 -15.13 8.88 4.64
CA LEU A 178 -16.14 9.64 3.88
C LEU A 178 -15.61 10.17 2.55
N ILE A 179 -14.36 10.63 2.49
CA ILE A 179 -13.72 11.04 1.23
C ILE A 179 -13.67 9.87 0.24
N ASN A 180 -13.31 8.67 0.71
CA ASN A 180 -13.30 7.47 -0.13
C ASN A 180 -14.69 7.06 -0.61
N VAL A 181 -15.74 7.27 0.20
CA VAL A 181 -17.13 7.11 -0.25
C VAL A 181 -17.43 8.05 -1.41
N ILE A 182 -17.06 9.33 -1.29
CA ILE A 182 -17.30 10.33 -2.33
C ILE A 182 -16.63 9.90 -3.64
N TYR A 183 -15.39 9.39 -3.58
CA TYR A 183 -14.69 8.90 -4.77
C TYR A 183 -15.34 7.66 -5.38
N PHE A 184 -15.89 6.78 -4.55
CA PHE A 184 -16.50 5.52 -4.99
C PHE A 184 -17.92 5.72 -5.54
N LEU A 185 -18.62 6.78 -5.13
CA LEU A 185 -20.02 7.04 -5.46
C LEU A 185 -20.28 7.16 -6.98
N PRO A 186 -19.50 7.92 -7.78
CA PRO A 186 -19.68 7.99 -9.23
C PRO A 186 -19.59 6.62 -9.91
N LEU A 187 -18.74 5.72 -9.41
CA LEU A 187 -18.56 4.37 -9.95
C LEU A 187 -19.76 3.46 -9.65
N ILE A 188 -20.41 3.64 -8.49
CA ILE A 188 -21.68 2.94 -8.17
C ILE A 188 -22.79 3.44 -9.08
N LEU A 189 -22.95 4.76 -9.19
CA LEU A 189 -24.06 5.38 -9.92
C LEU A 189 -24.02 5.02 -11.41
N SER A 190 -22.82 5.01 -11.99
CA SER A 190 -22.55 4.65 -13.38
C SER A 190 -22.42 3.14 -13.63
N ASN A 191 -22.51 2.27 -12.62
CA ASN A 191 -22.25 0.83 -12.70
C ASN A 191 -20.84 0.46 -13.22
N HIS A 192 -19.87 1.38 -13.14
CA HIS A 192 -18.49 1.16 -13.59
C HIS A 192 -17.57 0.56 -12.50
N ASN A 193 -18.07 0.39 -11.27
CA ASN A 193 -17.32 -0.17 -10.13
C ASN A 193 -16.73 -1.58 -10.38
N ARG A 194 -17.18 -2.29 -11.41
CA ARG A 194 -16.72 -3.63 -11.81
C ARG A 194 -15.89 -3.67 -13.11
N LYS A 195 -15.62 -2.52 -13.73
CA LYS A 195 -14.94 -2.44 -15.04
C LYS A 195 -13.54 -3.03 -15.03
N HIS A 196 -12.80 -2.83 -13.94
CA HIS A 196 -11.41 -3.26 -13.78
C HIS A 196 -11.28 -4.39 -12.74
N ILE A 197 -12.08 -5.45 -12.86
CA ILE A 197 -11.95 -6.66 -12.02
C ILE A 197 -10.79 -7.54 -12.47
N LYS A 198 -10.57 -7.66 -13.78
CA LYS A 198 -9.49 -8.48 -14.32
C LYS A 198 -8.14 -7.77 -14.15
N ILE A 199 -7.12 -8.54 -13.78
CA ILE A 199 -5.72 -8.11 -13.73
C ILE A 199 -5.37 -7.44 -15.06
N ILE A 200 -4.55 -6.40 -15.00
CA ILE A 200 -3.99 -5.74 -16.19
C ILE A 200 -3.18 -6.78 -16.97
N GLN A 201 -3.83 -7.48 -17.89
CA GLN A 201 -3.18 -8.32 -18.91
C GLN A 201 -2.69 -7.40 -20.02
N SER A 202 -1.68 -6.60 -19.68
CA SER A 202 -0.99 -5.73 -20.63
C SER A 202 0.32 -6.41 -20.97
N THR A 203 0.44 -6.88 -22.20
CA THR A 203 1.69 -7.37 -22.79
C THR A 203 2.72 -6.25 -23.01
N SER A 204 2.34 -4.98 -22.77
CA SER A 204 3.18 -3.81 -23.01
C SER A 204 4.05 -3.46 -21.80
N PHE A 205 5.30 -3.09 -22.09
CA PHE A 205 6.28 -2.67 -21.08
C PHE A 205 5.86 -1.37 -20.38
N LEU A 206 5.07 -0.51 -21.02
CA LEU A 206 4.52 0.73 -20.47
C LEU A 206 2.99 0.73 -20.48
N PRO A 207 2.32 1.47 -19.56
CA PRO A 207 0.89 1.68 -19.63
C PRO A 207 0.52 2.43 -20.91
N SER A 208 -0.70 2.20 -21.42
CA SER A 208 -1.26 3.10 -22.44
C SER A 208 -1.37 4.52 -21.87
N PHE A 209 -1.30 5.54 -22.71
CA PHE A 209 -1.42 6.93 -22.25
C PHE A 209 -2.74 7.19 -21.48
N SER A 210 -3.84 6.55 -21.94
CA SER A 210 -5.13 6.61 -21.25
C SER A 210 -5.08 5.95 -19.85
N ASP A 211 -4.42 4.80 -19.72
CA ASP A 211 -4.27 4.14 -18.43
C ASP A 211 -3.33 4.92 -17.50
N LEU A 212 -2.27 5.53 -18.04
CA LEU A 212 -1.36 6.36 -17.27
C LEU A 212 -2.10 7.54 -16.62
N ILE A 213 -2.95 8.24 -17.38
CA ILE A 213 -3.78 9.34 -16.84
C ILE A 213 -4.69 8.84 -15.72
N LYS A 214 -5.37 7.69 -15.92
CA LYS A 214 -6.25 7.09 -14.91
C LYS A 214 -5.51 6.68 -13.65
N ILE A 215 -4.30 6.13 -13.80
CA ILE A 215 -3.42 5.73 -12.71
C ILE A 215 -3.00 6.97 -11.91
N ILE A 216 -2.52 8.01 -12.59
CA ILE A 216 -2.11 9.26 -11.94
C ILE A 216 -3.30 9.89 -11.21
N LEU A 217 -4.48 9.97 -11.85
CA LEU A 217 -5.68 10.53 -11.23
C LEU A 217 -6.11 9.74 -9.99
N THR A 218 -6.12 8.41 -10.07
CA THR A 218 -6.47 7.53 -8.94
C THR A 218 -5.46 7.68 -7.81
N PHE A 219 -4.16 7.69 -8.12
CA PHE A 219 -3.09 7.87 -7.16
C PHE A 219 -3.17 9.24 -6.47
N SER A 220 -3.48 10.31 -7.20
CA SER A 220 -3.66 11.66 -6.62
C SER A 220 -4.85 11.72 -5.67
N LEU A 221 -6.00 11.13 -6.02
CA LEU A 221 -7.17 11.06 -5.13
C LEU A 221 -6.85 10.31 -3.83
N VAL A 222 -6.22 9.15 -3.96
CA VAL A 222 -5.79 8.33 -2.83
C VAL A 222 -4.78 9.08 -1.96
N THR A 223 -3.78 9.74 -2.58
CA THR A 223 -2.77 10.55 -1.88
C THR A 223 -3.40 11.71 -1.12
N PHE A 224 -4.39 12.38 -1.70
CA PHE A 224 -5.14 13.42 -1.00
C PHE A 224 -5.87 12.88 0.23
N SER A 225 -6.49 11.70 0.13
CA SER A 225 -7.12 11.05 1.28
C SER A 225 -6.09 10.74 2.38
N TRP A 226 -4.89 10.29 2.00
CA TRP A 226 -3.84 9.96 2.94
C TRP A 226 -3.37 11.12 3.82
N ILE A 227 -3.57 12.38 3.41
CA ILE A 227 -3.30 13.56 4.26
C ILE A 227 -4.10 13.46 5.57
N PHE A 228 -5.39 13.13 5.49
CA PHE A 228 -6.22 12.94 6.68
C PHE A 228 -5.76 11.74 7.51
N PHE A 229 -5.30 10.68 6.87
CA PHE A 229 -4.78 9.51 7.57
C PHE A 229 -3.49 9.81 8.35
N ARG A 230 -2.63 10.71 7.85
CA ARG A 230 -1.37 11.10 8.51
C ARG A 230 -1.54 12.19 9.56
N ALA A 231 -2.47 13.11 9.36
CA ALA A 231 -2.62 14.29 10.20
C ALA A 231 -2.98 13.93 11.64
N GLU A 232 -2.42 14.68 12.59
CA GLU A 232 -2.63 14.46 14.03
C GLU A 232 -4.07 14.75 14.47
N ASN A 233 -4.76 15.66 13.79
CA ASN A 233 -6.15 16.00 14.03
C ASN A 233 -6.74 16.71 12.80
N THR A 234 -8.04 16.98 12.84
CA THR A 234 -8.78 17.59 11.72
C THR A 234 -8.27 18.98 11.39
N ASN A 235 -7.97 19.82 12.40
CA ASN A 235 -7.44 21.16 12.20
C ASN A 235 -6.07 21.12 11.50
N HIS A 236 -5.20 20.20 11.93
CA HIS A 236 -3.92 19.97 11.29
C HIS A 236 -4.11 19.55 9.82
N ALA A 237 -5.00 18.60 9.52
CA ALA A 237 -5.27 18.17 8.13
C ALA A 237 -5.72 19.34 7.24
N PHE A 238 -6.69 20.13 7.68
CA PHE A 238 -7.19 21.27 6.91
C PHE A 238 -6.15 22.39 6.78
N SER A 239 -5.38 22.66 7.84
CA SER A 239 -4.28 23.64 7.79
C SER A 239 -3.18 23.22 6.83
N TYR A 240 -2.83 21.93 6.82
CA TYR A 240 -1.87 21.35 5.87
C TYR A 240 -2.35 21.53 4.42
N ILE A 241 -3.62 21.20 4.15
CA ILE A 241 -4.24 21.37 2.82
C ILE A 241 -4.30 22.86 2.44
N TYR A 242 -4.65 23.74 3.37
CA TYR A 242 -4.70 25.18 3.11
C TYR A 242 -3.32 25.70 2.67
N HIS A 243 -2.27 25.43 3.44
CA HIS A 243 -0.90 25.83 3.10
C HIS A 243 -0.40 25.18 1.80
N MET A 244 -0.85 23.97 1.51
CA MET A 244 -0.53 23.27 0.25
C MET A 244 -0.96 24.07 -0.98
N PHE A 245 -2.10 24.75 -0.92
CA PHE A 245 -2.66 25.49 -2.07
C PHE A 245 -2.43 27.00 -2.01
N THR A 246 -2.15 27.59 -0.84
CA THR A 246 -1.88 29.03 -0.73
C THR A 246 -0.41 29.39 -0.91
N ASN A 247 0.51 28.46 -0.66
CA ASN A 247 1.95 28.70 -0.70
C ASN A 247 2.64 28.06 -1.91
N LEU A 248 2.03 28.13 -3.10
CA LEU A 248 2.44 27.40 -4.32
C LEU A 248 3.65 27.99 -5.08
N TYR A 249 4.64 28.55 -4.39
CA TYR A 249 5.89 28.89 -5.08
C TYR A 249 6.78 27.66 -5.26
N PHE A 250 7.53 27.66 -6.37
CA PHE A 250 8.56 26.67 -6.65
C PHE A 250 9.85 27.09 -5.97
N GLU A 251 10.06 26.57 -4.77
CA GLU A 251 11.37 26.58 -4.14
C GLU A 251 11.93 25.17 -4.12
N SER A 252 13.26 25.05 -4.25
CA SER A 252 13.91 23.77 -3.99
C SER A 252 13.55 23.35 -2.57
N PRO A 253 12.97 22.15 -2.36
CA PRO A 253 12.55 21.73 -1.03
C PRO A 253 13.78 21.67 -0.11
N ASN A 254 13.99 22.72 0.68
CA ASN A 254 15.07 22.83 1.64
C ASN A 254 14.64 22.11 2.94
N ILE A 255 14.44 20.80 2.81
CA ILE A 255 14.02 19.95 3.91
C ILE A 255 15.16 19.92 4.93
N SER A 256 14.84 20.28 6.17
CA SER A 256 15.81 20.49 7.24
C SER A 256 16.42 19.20 7.80
N VAL A 257 16.11 18.03 7.21
CA VAL A 257 16.61 16.73 7.66
C VAL A 257 18.04 16.49 7.14
N PRO A 258 19.05 16.41 8.03
CA PRO A 258 20.44 16.22 7.63
C PRO A 258 20.64 14.92 6.84
N ASN A 259 21.48 14.96 5.79
CA ASN A 259 21.88 13.82 4.98
C ASN A 259 20.78 13.12 4.16
N ILE A 260 19.55 13.65 4.13
CA ILE A 260 18.49 13.17 3.24
C ILE A 260 18.58 13.91 1.91
N ASN A 261 18.79 13.15 0.84
CA ASN A 261 18.75 13.68 -0.51
C ASN A 261 17.46 13.21 -1.20
N ILE A 262 16.52 14.14 -1.39
CA ILE A 262 15.22 13.91 -2.02
C ILE A 262 15.36 13.24 -3.38
N LEU A 263 16.36 13.65 -4.18
CA LEU A 263 16.63 13.06 -5.49
C LEU A 263 16.96 11.56 -5.36
N LYS A 264 17.77 11.17 -4.36
CA LYS A 264 18.11 9.76 -4.12
C LYS A 264 16.86 8.95 -3.78
N PHE A 265 15.96 9.48 -2.95
CA PHE A 265 14.71 8.79 -2.60
C PHE A 265 13.74 8.68 -3.77
N SER A 266 13.61 9.74 -4.56
CA SER A 266 12.83 9.72 -5.80
C SER A 266 13.35 8.65 -6.77
N ILE A 267 14.67 8.49 -6.90
CA ILE A 267 15.27 7.42 -7.71
C ILE A 267 14.92 6.02 -7.16
N LEU A 268 14.98 5.83 -5.83
CA LEU A 268 14.62 4.56 -5.20
C LEU A 268 13.13 4.24 -5.36
N ILE A 269 12.24 5.23 -5.29
CA ILE A 269 10.81 5.07 -5.55
C ILE A 269 10.56 4.73 -7.02
N ILE A 270 11.25 5.38 -7.96
CA ILE A 270 11.16 5.04 -9.39
C ILE A 270 11.63 3.60 -9.63
N PHE A 271 12.73 3.19 -8.99
CA PHE A 271 13.22 1.82 -9.03
C PHE A 271 12.19 0.83 -8.47
N LEU A 272 11.59 1.12 -7.31
CA LEU A 272 10.49 0.33 -6.73
C LEU A 272 9.34 0.18 -7.73
N LEU A 273 8.82 1.29 -8.26
CA LEU A 273 7.70 1.32 -9.19
C LEU A 273 8.01 0.53 -10.48
N MET A 274 9.24 0.64 -10.99
CA MET A 274 9.67 -0.12 -12.16
C MET A 274 9.63 -1.64 -11.89
N ILE A 275 10.21 -2.09 -10.78
CA ILE A 275 10.23 -3.52 -10.43
C ILE A 275 8.80 -4.04 -10.18
N GLU A 276 7.96 -3.29 -9.46
CA GLU A 276 6.57 -3.65 -9.24
C GLU A 276 5.76 -3.68 -10.53
N TRP A 277 5.99 -2.74 -11.45
CA TRP A 277 5.32 -2.71 -12.74
C TRP A 277 5.67 -3.94 -13.60
N LEU A 278 6.93 -4.34 -13.61
CA LEU A 278 7.38 -5.55 -14.30
C LEU A 278 6.83 -6.83 -13.64
N GLY A 279 6.62 -6.78 -12.32
CA GLY A 279 6.06 -7.87 -11.52
C GLY A 279 4.53 -7.91 -11.47
N LYS A 280 3.81 -6.94 -12.06
CA LYS A 280 2.36 -6.71 -11.84
C LYS A 280 1.44 -7.88 -12.19
N GLU A 281 1.91 -8.79 -13.05
CA GLU A 281 1.16 -9.98 -13.45
C GLU A 281 1.38 -11.19 -12.52
N GLY A 282 2.27 -11.05 -11.55
CA GLY A 282 2.51 -12.03 -10.51
C GLY A 282 1.74 -11.71 -9.24
N ASN A 283 1.80 -12.66 -8.31
CA ASN A 283 1.35 -12.57 -6.93
C ASN A 283 2.19 -11.58 -6.10
N TYR A 284 3.46 -11.41 -6.47
CA TYR A 284 4.41 -10.49 -5.85
C TYR A 284 5.47 -10.09 -6.86
N ALA A 285 6.16 -8.97 -6.60
CA ALA A 285 7.02 -8.31 -7.59
C ALA A 285 8.06 -9.25 -8.20
N LEU A 286 8.73 -10.06 -7.37
CA LEU A 286 9.85 -10.90 -7.79
C LEU A 286 9.47 -12.33 -8.26
N GLU A 287 8.18 -12.65 -8.41
CA GLU A 287 7.73 -14.02 -8.73
C GLU A 287 8.27 -14.50 -10.09
N LYS A 288 7.96 -13.74 -11.14
CA LYS A 288 8.30 -14.08 -12.53
C LYS A 288 9.74 -13.75 -12.93
N PHE A 289 10.48 -13.03 -12.09
CA PHE A 289 11.90 -12.72 -12.34
C PHE A 289 12.76 -13.98 -12.45
N SER A 290 12.33 -15.06 -11.78
CA SER A 290 13.09 -16.30 -11.70
C SER A 290 13.10 -17.17 -12.95
N SER A 291 12.08 -17.06 -13.81
CA SER A 291 11.96 -17.87 -15.01
C SER A 291 12.53 -17.21 -16.26
N LYS A 292 12.64 -15.87 -16.27
CA LYS A 292 13.06 -15.10 -17.45
C LYS A 292 14.53 -14.66 -17.44
N TRP A 293 15.18 -14.56 -16.28
CA TRP A 293 16.53 -14.00 -16.16
C TRP A 293 17.61 -15.07 -16.08
N ASN A 294 18.80 -14.79 -16.63
CA ASN A 294 19.96 -15.66 -16.45
C ASN A 294 20.37 -15.71 -14.96
N LYS A 295 21.10 -16.77 -14.59
CA LYS A 295 21.50 -17.02 -13.19
C LYS A 295 22.35 -15.88 -12.61
N ILE A 296 23.28 -15.31 -13.38
CA ILE A 296 24.21 -14.25 -12.95
C ILE A 296 23.46 -12.96 -12.63
N ILE A 297 22.64 -12.47 -13.56
CA ILE A 297 21.83 -11.25 -13.41
C ILE A 297 20.92 -11.37 -12.19
N LYS A 298 20.29 -12.53 -11.99
CA LYS A 298 19.45 -12.79 -10.82
C LYS A 298 20.20 -12.65 -9.50
N TRP A 299 21.40 -13.24 -9.39
CA TRP A 299 22.20 -13.13 -8.17
C TRP A 299 22.74 -11.72 -7.97
N CYS A 300 23.24 -11.06 -9.02
CA CYS A 300 23.66 -9.65 -8.95
C CYS A 300 22.52 -8.76 -8.45
N PHE A 301 21.30 -8.98 -8.94
CA PHE A 301 20.12 -8.26 -8.48
C PHE A 301 19.82 -8.52 -6.99
N TYR A 302 19.85 -9.77 -6.53
CA TYR A 302 19.63 -10.06 -5.11
C TYR A 302 20.71 -9.46 -4.21
N TYR A 303 21.99 -9.52 -4.61
CA TYR A 303 23.08 -8.88 -3.87
C TYR A 303 22.95 -7.35 -3.87
N PHE A 304 22.50 -6.76 -4.97
CA PHE A 304 22.23 -5.33 -5.04
C PHE A 304 21.11 -4.92 -4.07
N ILE A 305 20.00 -5.66 -4.02
CA ILE A 305 18.93 -5.39 -3.05
C ILE A 305 19.41 -5.54 -1.60
N LEU A 306 20.18 -6.60 -1.30
CA LEU A 306 20.78 -6.80 0.02
C LEU A 306 21.72 -5.65 0.39
N PHE A 307 22.57 -5.21 -0.54
CA PHE A 307 23.47 -4.07 -0.35
C PHE A 307 22.70 -2.79 -0.02
N LEU A 308 21.60 -2.50 -0.74
CA LEU A 308 20.73 -1.37 -0.41
C LEU A 308 20.13 -1.51 1.00
N ILE A 309 19.63 -2.69 1.37
CA ILE A 309 19.11 -2.94 2.72
C ILE A 309 20.19 -2.65 3.77
N PHE A 310 21.42 -3.10 3.58
CA PHE A 310 22.52 -2.84 4.51
C PHE A 310 22.86 -1.35 4.63
N ILE A 311 22.95 -0.61 3.52
CA ILE A 311 23.25 0.83 3.53
C ILE A 311 22.18 1.62 4.28
N TYR A 312 20.91 1.29 4.07
CA TYR A 312 19.78 2.05 4.59
C TYR A 312 19.26 1.53 5.95
N SER A 313 19.86 0.46 6.50
CA SER A 313 19.44 -0.16 7.78
C SER A 313 19.60 0.71 9.04
N LYS A 314 20.31 1.83 8.97
CA LYS A 314 20.60 2.69 10.13
C LYS A 314 19.38 3.45 10.64
N ASN A 315 18.41 3.73 9.78
CA ASN A 315 17.26 4.58 10.09
C ASN A 315 16.06 3.75 10.53
N LYS A 316 16.09 3.12 11.70
CA LYS A 316 14.97 2.30 12.18
C LYS A 316 13.77 3.17 12.54
N GLN A 317 12.60 2.87 11.97
CA GLN A 317 11.33 3.51 12.30
C GLN A 317 10.30 2.47 12.75
N GLU A 318 9.43 2.84 13.68
CA GLU A 318 8.33 1.98 14.13
C GLU A 318 7.35 1.67 12.98
N PHE A 319 6.59 0.60 13.13
CA PHE A 319 5.52 0.28 12.19
C PHE A 319 4.42 1.35 12.28
N ILE A 320 3.96 1.84 11.13
CA ILE A 320 3.09 3.03 11.03
C ILE A 320 1.78 2.88 11.80
N TYR A 321 1.23 1.67 11.91
CA TYR A 321 0.00 1.44 12.67
C TYR A 321 0.16 1.54 14.19
N PHE A 322 1.39 1.44 14.71
CA PHE A 322 1.64 1.65 16.14
C PHE A 322 1.76 3.12 16.52
N GLN A 323 1.68 4.02 15.54
CA GLN A 323 1.72 5.47 15.75
C GLN A 323 0.33 6.10 15.85
N PHE A 324 -0.74 5.32 15.69
CA PHE A 324 -2.14 5.80 15.69
C PHE A 324 -2.93 5.36 16.93
#